data_AF-A0A9E2I2A4-F1
#
_entry.id   AF-A0A9E2I2A4-F1
#
_cell.length_a   1.000
_cell.length_b   1.000
_cell.length_c   1.000
_cell.angle_alpha   90.00
_cell.angle_beta   90.00
_cell.angle_gamma   90.00
#
_symmetry.space_group_name_H-M   'P 1'
#
loop_
_entity.id
_entity.type
_entity.pdbx_description
1 polymer ?
#
loop_
_entity_poly.entity_id
_entity_poly.type
_entity_poly.pdbx_seq_one_letter_code
_entity_poly.pdbx_strand_id
1 'polypeptide(L)'
;MKKYIYNAGIGTFEIKEVGHETYELWIDEEFLGDYESAEFAAQDVANFNTDYPEWDRFENELEHFPASLGDWSKVEEESPQ
;
A
#
# COMPACT_ATOMS: atom_id res chain seq x y z
N MET A 1 -15.57 -3.24 -2.81
CA MET A 1 -14.36 -2.44 -3.04
C MET A 1 -13.23 -3.14 -2.31
N LYS A 2 -12.13 -3.50 -2.99
CA LYS A 2 -10.99 -4.13 -2.33
C LYS A 2 -10.10 -3.06 -1.69
N LYS A 3 -9.71 -3.30 -0.46
CA LYS A 3 -8.75 -2.47 0.26
C LYS A 3 -7.67 -3.36 0.88
N TYR A 4 -6.43 -2.96 0.81
CA TYR A 4 -5.31 -3.63 1.48
C TYR A 4 -4.66 -2.66 2.44
N ILE A 5 -4.31 -3.15 3.63
CA ILE A 5 -3.77 -2.32 4.71
C ILE A 5 -2.46 -2.92 5.20
N TYR A 6 -1.44 -2.09 5.33
CA TYR A 6 -0.17 -2.42 5.96
C TYR A 6 0.17 -1.36 7.01
N ASN A 7 0.38 -1.80 8.26
CA ASN A 7 0.72 -0.90 9.35
C ASN A 7 2.24 -0.81 9.47
N ALA A 8 2.81 0.33 9.07
CA ALA A 8 4.23 0.62 9.23
C ALA A 8 4.48 1.39 10.54
N GLY A 9 5.74 1.45 10.96
CA GLY A 9 6.14 2.26 12.14
C GLY A 9 5.94 3.77 11.95
N ILE A 10 5.78 4.23 10.71
CA ILE A 10 5.61 5.64 10.35
C ILE A 10 4.17 6.04 10.01
N GLY A 11 3.26 5.08 9.84
CA GLY A 11 1.92 5.35 9.34
C GLY A 11 1.25 4.10 8.79
N THR A 12 0.00 4.24 8.34
CA THR A 12 -0.75 3.14 7.74
C THR A 12 -0.78 3.27 6.23
N PHE A 13 -0.15 2.35 5.53
CA PHE A 13 -0.31 2.25 4.09
C PHE A 13 -1.63 1.61 3.71
N GLU A 14 -2.29 2.18 2.71
CA GLU A 14 -3.57 1.71 2.19
C GLU A 14 -3.51 1.62 0.67
N ILE A 15 -3.86 0.47 0.12
CA ILE A 15 -4.11 0.31 -1.31
C ILE A 15 -5.62 0.21 -1.52
N LYS A 16 -6.21 1.15 -2.26
CA LYS A 16 -7.66 1.27 -2.45
C LYS A 16 -8.02 1.05 -3.92
N GLU A 17 -8.95 0.16 -4.22
CA GLU A 17 -9.52 0.00 -5.56
C GLU A 17 -10.55 1.11 -5.82
N VAL A 18 -10.24 2.10 -6.67
CA VAL A 18 -11.10 3.28 -6.90
C VAL A 18 -12.01 3.19 -8.12
N GLY A 19 -11.89 2.13 -8.92
CA GLY A 19 -12.74 1.86 -10.08
C GLY A 19 -11.93 1.54 -11.34
N HIS A 20 -12.56 0.92 -12.33
CA HIS A 20 -11.91 0.53 -13.61
C HIS A 20 -10.59 -0.23 -13.43
N GLU A 21 -10.48 -1.05 -12.37
CA GLU A 21 -9.26 -1.82 -12.05
C GLU A 21 -8.04 -0.95 -11.71
N THR A 22 -8.23 0.35 -11.42
CA THR A 22 -7.20 1.24 -10.91
C THR A 22 -7.13 1.16 -9.38
N TYR A 23 -5.90 1.17 -8.87
CA TYR A 23 -5.59 1.14 -7.45
C TYR A 23 -4.79 2.39 -7.07
N GLU A 24 -5.09 2.95 -5.92
CA GLU A 24 -4.34 4.09 -5.37
C GLU A 24 -3.58 3.65 -4.14
N LEU A 25 -2.33 4.09 -4.01
CA LEU A 25 -1.51 3.95 -2.81
C LEU A 25 -1.60 5.23 -1.97
N TRP A 26 -1.91 5.03 -0.70
CA TRP A 26 -1.99 6.09 0.29
C TRP A 26 -1.15 5.71 1.51
N ILE A 27 -0.67 6.71 2.25
CA ILE A 27 -0.21 6.56 3.62
C ILE A 27 -0.97 7.56 4.50
N ASP A 28 -1.73 7.05 5.48
CA ASP A 28 -2.66 7.83 6.29
C ASP A 28 -3.63 8.69 5.44
N GLU A 29 -3.34 9.97 5.23
CA GLU A 29 -4.13 10.90 4.39
C GLU A 29 -3.37 11.40 3.15
N GLU A 30 -2.12 10.95 2.95
CA GLU A 30 -1.27 11.37 1.84
C GLU A 30 -1.38 10.40 0.66
N PHE A 31 -1.64 10.94 -0.53
CA PHE A 31 -1.67 10.19 -1.78
C PHE A 31 -0.26 10.03 -2.33
N LEU A 32 0.14 8.78 -2.60
CA LEU A 32 1.49 8.46 -3.09
C LEU A 32 1.50 8.16 -4.60
N GLY A 33 0.42 7.57 -5.13
CA GLY A 33 0.33 7.30 -6.56
C GLY A 33 -0.84 6.41 -6.98
N ASP A 34 -1.06 6.34 -8.28
CA ASP A 34 -2.02 5.44 -8.92
C ASP A 34 -1.31 4.31 -9.68
N TYR A 35 -1.96 3.15 -9.69
CA TYR A 35 -1.38 1.88 -10.15
C TYR A 35 -2.41 1.08 -10.94
N GLU A 36 -1.93 0.35 -11.95
CA GLU A 36 -2.75 -0.58 -12.73
C GLU A 36 -3.14 -1.85 -11.95
N SER A 37 -2.46 -2.13 -10.82
CA SER A 37 -2.79 -3.25 -9.94
C SER A 37 -2.35 -3.00 -8.50
N ALA A 38 -3.03 -3.64 -7.54
CA ALA A 38 -2.61 -3.62 -6.15
C ALA A 38 -1.23 -4.25 -5.92
N GLU A 39 -0.82 -5.20 -6.79
CA GLU A 39 0.49 -5.83 -6.70
C GLU A 39 1.61 -4.84 -7.02
N PHE A 40 1.43 -3.95 -8.00
CA PHE A 40 2.41 -2.92 -8.30
C PHE A 40 2.53 -1.89 -7.17
N ALA A 41 1.40 -1.46 -6.60
CA ALA A 41 1.41 -0.57 -5.44
C ALA A 41 2.16 -1.19 -4.24
N ALA A 42 1.90 -2.48 -3.95
CA ALA A 42 2.60 -3.18 -2.88
C ALA A 42 4.10 -3.39 -3.20
N GLN A 43 4.45 -3.56 -4.47
CA GLN A 43 5.83 -3.74 -4.91
C GLN A 43 6.66 -2.46 -4.75
N ASP A 44 6.09 -1.28 -4.99
CA ASP A 44 6.78 -0.02 -4.72
C ASP A 44 7.07 0.17 -3.23
N VAL A 45 6.12 -0.20 -2.35
CA VAL A 45 6.34 -0.21 -0.89
C VAL A 45 7.45 -1.20 -0.52
N ALA A 46 7.45 -2.40 -1.10
CA ALA A 46 8.48 -3.41 -0.85
C ALA A 46 9.88 -3.00 -1.34
N ASN A 47 9.94 -2.21 -2.40
CA ASN A 47 11.18 -1.71 -3.00
C ASN A 47 11.61 -0.35 -2.46
N PHE A 48 10.90 0.22 -1.47
CA PHE A 48 11.21 1.55 -0.93
C PHE A 48 11.28 2.63 -2.02
N ASN A 49 10.34 2.56 -2.98
CA ASN A 49 10.23 3.46 -4.12
C ASN A 49 8.81 4.04 -4.19
N THR A 50 8.37 4.66 -3.11
CA THR A 50 6.99 5.14 -2.94
C THR A 50 6.83 6.64 -3.19
N ASP A 51 7.92 7.32 -3.56
CA ASP A 51 8.02 8.78 -3.56
C ASP A 51 7.71 9.41 -2.18
N TYR A 52 7.76 8.60 -1.12
CA TYR A 52 7.58 9.02 0.27
C TYR A 52 8.91 8.91 1.02
N PRO A 53 9.69 10.00 1.14
CA PRO A 53 11.06 9.95 1.65
C PRO A 53 11.19 9.37 3.07
N GLU A 54 10.14 9.50 3.89
CA GLU A 54 10.14 8.95 5.25
C GLU A 54 10.06 7.44 5.29
N TRP A 55 9.43 6.81 4.28
CA TRP A 55 9.45 5.38 4.06
C TRP A 55 10.72 4.96 3.33
N ASP A 56 11.00 5.60 2.20
CA ASP A 56 12.05 5.18 1.27
C ASP A 56 13.46 5.21 1.91
N ARG A 57 13.68 6.09 2.90
CA ARG A 57 14.95 6.13 3.67
C ARG A 57 15.26 4.85 4.45
N PHE A 58 14.26 4.04 4.77
CA PHE A 58 14.45 2.79 5.51
C PHE A 58 14.91 1.63 4.63
N GLU A 59 15.16 1.89 3.33
CA GLU A 59 15.79 0.93 2.44
C GLU A 59 17.09 0.41 3.08
N ASN A 60 17.19 -0.92 3.24
CA ASN A 60 18.29 -1.62 3.92
C ASN A 60 18.37 -1.44 5.45
N GLU A 61 17.47 -0.69 6.09
CA GLU A 61 17.41 -0.55 7.56
C GLU A 61 16.31 -1.39 8.22
N LEU A 62 15.20 -1.64 7.51
CA LEU A 62 14.10 -2.46 8.02
C LEU A 62 14.30 -3.96 7.72
N GLU A 63 14.33 -4.78 8.76
CA GLU A 63 14.36 -6.26 8.62
C GLU A 63 12.95 -6.85 8.36
N HIS A 64 11.90 -6.12 8.73
CA HIS A 64 10.51 -6.55 8.60
C HIS A 64 9.69 -5.50 7.84
N PHE A 65 9.38 -5.78 6.59
CA PHE A 65 8.55 -4.98 5.69
C PHE A 65 7.78 -5.92 4.75
N PRO A 66 6.70 -5.47 4.08
CA PRO A 66 5.90 -6.35 3.25
C PRO A 66 6.68 -6.62 1.97
N ALA A 67 6.93 -7.89 1.66
CA ALA A 67 7.65 -8.28 0.44
C ALA A 67 6.70 -8.35 -0.78
N SER A 68 5.40 -8.52 -0.51
CA SER A 68 4.38 -8.66 -1.54
C SER A 68 3.00 -8.25 -0.99
N LEU A 69 2.01 -8.15 -1.88
CA LEU A 69 0.61 -7.91 -1.49
C LEU A 69 0.06 -8.96 -0.51
N GLY A 70 0.61 -10.18 -0.51
CA GLY A 70 0.21 -11.24 0.42
C GLY A 70 0.53 -10.96 1.89
N ASP A 71 1.47 -10.04 2.16
CA ASP A 71 1.82 -9.60 3.51
C ASP A 71 0.86 -8.52 4.05
N TRP A 72 -0.05 -8.02 3.22
CA TRP A 72 -1.01 -6.99 3.57
C TRP A 72 -2.31 -7.59 4.10
N SER A 73 -2.96 -6.87 5.01
CA SER A 73 -4.29 -7.23 5.48
C SER A 73 -5.34 -6.82 4.44
N LYS A 74 -5.96 -7.81 3.79
CA LYS A 74 -7.07 -7.58 2.87
C LYS A 74 -8.35 -7.28 3.65
N VAL A 75 -8.96 -6.14 3.35
CA VAL A 75 -10.28 -5.73 3.84
C VAL A 75 -11.24 -5.77 2.66
N GLU A 76 -12.22 -6.66 2.73
CA GLU A 76 -13.35 -6.70 1.81
C GLU A 76 -14.52 -6.00 2.50
N GLU A 77 -14.87 -4.80 2.05
CA GLU A 77 -16.12 -4.19 2.46
C GLU A 77 -17.27 -4.96 1.78
N GLU A 78 -17.88 -5.85 2.56
CA GLU A 78 -19.16 -6.45 2.25
C GLU A 78 -20.18 -5.30 2.19
N SER A 79 -20.66 -4.98 0.99
CA SER A 79 -21.68 -3.95 0.84
C SER A 79 -22.91 -4.35 1.69
N PRO A 80 -23.45 -3.47 2.56
CA PRO A 80 -24.66 -3.80 3.31
C PRO A 80 -25.80 -4.04 2.31
N GLN A 81 -26.44 -5.21 2.44
CA GLN A 81 -27.62 -5.63 1.67
C GLN A 81 -28.82 -4.72 1.87
#